data_AF-E2CGK7-F1
#
_entry.id   AF-E2CGK7-F1
#
_cell.length_a   1.000
_cell.length_b   1.000
_cell.length_c   1.000
_cell.angle_alpha   90.00
_cell.angle_beta   90.00
_cell.angle_gamma   90.00
#
_symmetry.space_group_name_H-M   'P 1'
#
loop_
_entity.id
_entity.type
_entity.pdbx_description
1 polymer ?
#
loop_
_entity_poly.entity_id
_entity_poly.type
_entity_poly.pdbx_seq_one_letter_code
_entity_poly.pdbx_strand_id
1 'polypeptide(L)'
;MNSIFEPIDVGMVADARNIYSARLLTDPQFEEFVSICAILNREIHRTGSFIEKLGIYAFVISLTQKGISANRAETIIRDLFKALFGQTLDQLRQRLLKTAEELDDESIAMGVPYAYEVLQMIEGDPEPGNDPDPMPFHRAYAHQAAVMATQLSITDVAAKKIISEEFKTLEGRDFYEEGKQFEDRFYQPKIRAEKHRRDALKGSNSNCETA
;
A
#
# COMPACT_ATOMS: atom_id res chain seq x y z
N MET A 1 -2.69 2.32 -14.74
CA MET A 1 -1.99 1.94 -13.51
C MET A 1 -1.90 0.43 -13.46
N ASN A 2 -0.72 -0.14 -13.71
CA ASN A 2 -0.50 -1.57 -13.47
C ASN A 2 -0.56 -1.82 -11.97
N SER A 3 -1.23 -2.90 -11.55
CA SER A 3 -1.25 -3.30 -10.15
C SER A 3 0.19 -3.58 -9.71
N ILE A 4 0.69 -2.78 -8.77
CA ILE A 4 1.97 -3.02 -8.07
C ILE A 4 1.91 -4.33 -7.25
N PHE A 5 0.72 -4.91 -7.12
CA PHE A 5 0.47 -6.14 -6.41
C PHE A 5 0.50 -7.32 -7.37
N GLU A 6 1.45 -8.23 -7.13
CA GLU A 6 1.39 -9.57 -7.69
C GLU A 6 0.16 -10.29 -7.12
N PRO A 7 -0.79 -10.73 -7.96
CA PRO A 7 -1.90 -11.54 -7.49
C PRO A 7 -1.38 -12.86 -6.94
N ILE A 8 -2.01 -13.38 -5.88
CA ILE A 8 -1.71 -14.73 -5.40
C ILE A 8 -2.03 -15.71 -6.53
N ASP A 9 -1.05 -16.52 -6.91
CA ASP A 9 -1.20 -17.51 -7.98
C ASP A 9 -2.26 -18.55 -7.58
N VAL A 10 -3.20 -18.83 -8.50
CA VAL A 10 -4.29 -19.80 -8.33
C VAL A 10 -3.75 -21.21 -8.02
N GLY A 11 -2.61 -21.59 -8.60
CA GLY A 11 -1.92 -22.85 -8.30
C GLY A 11 -1.41 -22.90 -6.86
N MET A 12 -0.84 -21.80 -6.35
CA MET A 12 -0.39 -21.71 -4.95
C MET A 12 -1.57 -21.81 -3.97
N VAL A 13 -2.73 -21.23 -4.32
CA VAL A 13 -3.96 -21.37 -3.51
C VAL A 13 -4.42 -22.83 -3.45
N ALA A 14 -4.39 -23.55 -4.58
CA ALA A 14 -4.78 -24.96 -4.65
C ALA A 14 -3.85 -25.85 -3.79
N ASP A 15 -2.54 -25.60 -3.83
CA ASP A 15 -1.57 -26.31 -2.99
C ASP A 15 -1.73 -25.95 -1.50
N ALA A 16 -1.94 -24.68 -1.21
CA ALA A 16 -2.17 -24.19 0.15
C ALA A 16 -3.44 -24.79 0.78
N ARG A 17 -4.49 -25.08 -0.01
CA ARG A 17 -5.69 -25.80 0.47
C ARG A 17 -5.38 -27.20 1.00
N ASN A 18 -4.29 -27.81 0.52
CA ASN A 18 -3.90 -29.17 0.86
C ASN A 18 -3.01 -29.29 2.12
N ILE A 19 -2.64 -28.19 2.77
CA ILE A 19 -1.88 -28.26 4.03
C ILE A 19 -2.80 -28.68 5.20
N TYR A 20 -2.22 -29.29 6.23
CA TYR A 20 -2.97 -29.81 7.38
C TYR A 20 -3.92 -28.78 8.01
N SER A 21 -3.40 -27.59 8.34
CA SER A 21 -4.15 -26.52 8.98
C SER A 21 -5.30 -25.99 8.10
N ALA A 22 -5.14 -26.01 6.78
CA ALA A 22 -6.16 -25.55 5.83
C ALA A 22 -7.24 -26.61 5.58
N ARG A 23 -6.89 -27.90 5.50
CA ARG A 23 -7.85 -28.99 5.22
C ARG A 23 -9.00 -29.11 6.25
N LEU A 24 -8.78 -28.59 7.45
CA LEU A 24 -9.77 -28.59 8.53
C LEU A 24 -10.77 -27.43 8.44
N LEU A 25 -10.57 -26.50 7.50
CA LEU A 25 -11.44 -25.35 7.28
C LEU A 25 -12.51 -25.66 6.24
N THR A 26 -13.69 -25.09 6.43
CA THR A 26 -14.68 -24.96 5.35
C THR A 26 -14.14 -24.04 4.24
N ASP A 27 -14.71 -24.10 3.04
CA ASP A 27 -14.25 -23.26 1.93
C ASP A 27 -14.35 -21.75 2.24
N PRO A 28 -15.46 -21.22 2.81
CA PRO A 28 -15.53 -19.80 3.15
C PRO A 28 -14.49 -19.38 4.20
N GLN A 29 -14.20 -20.25 5.18
CA GLN A 29 -13.14 -19.98 6.15
C GLN A 29 -11.78 -19.93 5.46
N PHE A 30 -11.48 -20.92 4.61
CA PHE A 30 -10.23 -20.96 3.87
C PHE A 30 -10.00 -19.69 3.04
N GLU A 31 -11.00 -19.25 2.28
CA GLU A 31 -10.94 -18.02 1.47
C GLU A 31 -10.67 -16.77 2.33
N GLU A 32 -11.30 -16.68 3.51
CA GLU A 32 -11.05 -15.60 4.47
C GLU A 32 -9.60 -15.62 4.98
N PHE A 33 -9.07 -16.79 5.35
CA PHE A 33 -7.67 -16.93 5.78
C PHE A 33 -6.68 -16.59 4.66
N VAL A 34 -6.95 -16.97 3.40
CA VAL A 34 -6.13 -16.57 2.23
C VAL A 34 -6.12 -15.06 2.08
N SER A 35 -7.28 -14.42 2.18
CA SER A 35 -7.41 -12.95 2.10
C SER A 35 -6.62 -12.24 3.20
N ILE A 36 -6.68 -12.76 4.43
CA ILE A 36 -5.89 -12.24 5.57
C ILE A 36 -4.39 -12.39 5.30
N CYS A 37 -3.94 -13.51 4.73
CA CYS A 37 -2.54 -13.70 4.37
C CYS A 37 -2.08 -12.67 3.34
N ALA A 38 -2.90 -12.35 2.34
CA ALA A 38 -2.62 -11.30 1.36
C ALA A 38 -2.48 -9.91 2.03
N ILE A 39 -3.38 -9.60 2.97
CA ILE A 39 -3.32 -8.34 3.73
C ILE A 39 -2.05 -8.26 4.57
N LEU A 40 -1.66 -9.35 5.24
CA LEU A 40 -0.43 -9.41 6.03
C LEU A 40 0.81 -9.29 5.14
N ASN A 41 0.81 -9.91 3.96
CA ASN A 41 1.92 -9.77 3.01
C ASN A 41 2.10 -8.29 2.65
N ARG A 42 1.00 -7.61 2.30
CA ARG A 42 1.04 -6.18 2.02
C ARG A 42 1.46 -5.36 3.23
N GLU A 43 0.99 -5.70 4.43
CA GLU A 43 1.39 -4.97 5.62
C GLU A 43 2.90 -5.04 5.84
N ILE A 44 3.50 -6.23 5.69
CA ILE A 44 4.94 -6.40 5.86
C ILE A 44 5.71 -5.62 4.79
N HIS A 45 5.28 -5.68 3.52
CA HIS A 45 5.88 -4.85 2.47
C HIS A 45 5.72 -3.35 2.73
N ARG A 46 4.61 -2.93 3.34
CA ARG A 46 4.38 -1.51 3.60
C ARG A 46 5.18 -1.00 4.80
N THR A 47 5.18 -1.73 5.91
CA THR A 47 5.65 -1.21 7.21
C THR A 47 6.76 -2.04 7.85
N GLY A 48 7.06 -3.24 7.34
CA GLY A 48 7.98 -4.17 7.98
C GLY A 48 7.42 -4.76 9.30
N SER A 49 6.10 -4.64 9.54
CA SER A 49 5.44 -5.16 10.73
C SER A 49 4.24 -6.04 10.37
N PHE A 50 3.89 -6.95 11.27
CA PHE A 50 2.70 -7.80 11.12
C PHE A 50 2.06 -8.21 12.45
N ILE A 51 2.78 -8.09 13.57
CA ILE A 51 2.40 -8.69 14.87
C ILE A 51 1.02 -8.17 15.33
N GLU A 52 0.82 -6.86 15.30
CA GLU A 52 -0.45 -6.25 15.72
C GLU A 52 -1.61 -6.68 14.82
N LYS A 53 -1.44 -6.59 13.49
CA LYS A 53 -2.49 -7.00 12.54
C LYS A 53 -2.81 -8.49 12.65
N LEU A 54 -1.79 -9.33 12.77
CA LEU A 54 -1.95 -10.77 12.97
C LEU A 54 -2.78 -11.05 14.24
N GLY A 55 -2.44 -10.38 15.35
CA GLY A 55 -3.17 -10.50 16.60
C GLY A 55 -4.63 -10.04 16.48
N ILE A 56 -4.89 -8.91 15.80
CA ILE A 56 -6.24 -8.40 15.56
C ILE A 56 -7.06 -9.39 14.72
N TYR A 57 -6.52 -9.88 13.60
CA TYR A 57 -7.24 -10.84 12.75
C TYR A 57 -7.52 -12.15 13.48
N ALA A 58 -6.53 -12.68 14.20
CA ALA A 58 -6.69 -13.89 15.00
C ALA A 58 -7.76 -13.72 16.09
N PHE A 59 -7.80 -12.56 16.75
CA PHE A 59 -8.82 -12.23 17.74
C PHE A 59 -10.22 -12.14 17.11
N VAL A 60 -10.37 -11.41 16.00
CA VAL A 60 -11.66 -11.28 15.30
C VAL A 60 -12.19 -12.64 14.84
N ILE A 61 -11.35 -13.48 14.23
CA ILE A 61 -11.73 -14.85 13.83
C ILE A 61 -12.25 -15.63 15.04
N SER A 62 -11.62 -15.50 16.20
CA SER A 62 -12.05 -16.23 17.39
C SER A 62 -13.42 -15.81 17.93
N LEU A 63 -13.87 -14.60 17.61
CA LEU A 63 -15.19 -14.11 17.96
C LEU A 63 -16.25 -14.55 16.94
N THR A 64 -15.90 -14.62 15.66
CA THR A 64 -16.85 -14.84 14.56
C THR A 64 -16.96 -16.31 14.14
N GLN A 65 -15.90 -17.11 14.33
CA GLN A 65 -15.83 -18.49 13.87
C GLN A 65 -15.82 -19.48 15.04
N LYS A 66 -16.93 -20.22 15.20
CA LYS A 66 -17.08 -21.20 16.28
C LYS A 66 -16.00 -22.30 16.20
N GLY A 67 -15.33 -22.55 17.32
CA GLY A 67 -14.34 -23.64 17.45
C GLY A 67 -12.93 -23.30 16.98
N ILE A 68 -12.67 -22.04 16.63
CA ILE A 68 -11.33 -21.54 16.32
C ILE A 68 -10.95 -20.54 17.40
N SER A 69 -9.97 -20.88 18.24
CA SER A 69 -9.39 -19.94 19.21
C SER A 69 -8.42 -18.99 18.52
N ALA A 70 -8.09 -17.86 19.15
CA ALA A 70 -7.11 -16.91 18.61
C ALA A 70 -5.75 -17.56 18.33
N ASN A 71 -5.23 -18.37 19.25
CA ASN A 71 -3.97 -19.10 19.06
C ASN A 71 -4.03 -20.06 17.86
N ARG A 72 -5.17 -20.72 17.66
CA ARG A 72 -5.39 -21.61 16.52
C ARG A 72 -5.46 -20.80 15.21
N ALA A 73 -6.17 -19.68 15.20
CA ALA A 73 -6.25 -18.78 14.05
C ALA A 73 -4.86 -18.27 13.66
N GLU A 74 -4.05 -17.81 14.63
CA GLU A 74 -2.69 -17.36 14.38
C GLU A 74 -1.82 -18.46 13.76
N THR A 75 -1.91 -19.68 14.27
CA THR A 75 -1.18 -20.84 13.73
C THR A 75 -1.58 -21.12 12.28
N ILE A 76 -2.87 -21.13 11.99
CA ILE A 76 -3.40 -21.33 10.63
C ILE A 76 -2.88 -20.24 9.69
N ILE A 77 -2.95 -18.97 10.11
CA ILE A 77 -2.46 -17.84 9.30
C ILE A 77 -0.98 -18.01 8.99
N ARG A 78 -0.14 -18.36 9.98
CA ARG A 78 1.30 -18.53 9.78
C ARG A 78 1.63 -19.68 8.82
N ASP A 79 0.97 -20.82 8.99
CA ASP A 79 1.15 -21.98 8.11
C ASP A 79 0.71 -21.66 6.68
N LEU A 80 -0.47 -21.05 6.53
CA LEU A 80 -1.04 -20.71 5.24
C LEU A 80 -0.21 -19.64 4.53
N PHE A 81 0.26 -18.62 5.25
CA PHE A 81 1.17 -17.61 4.72
C PHE A 81 2.43 -18.25 4.14
N LYS A 82 3.05 -19.18 4.89
CA LYS A 82 4.23 -19.89 4.43
C LYS A 82 3.96 -20.71 3.16
N ALA A 83 2.81 -21.37 3.08
CA ALA A 83 2.41 -22.12 1.89
C ALA A 83 2.17 -21.20 0.68
N LEU A 84 1.55 -20.04 0.89
CA LEU A 84 1.19 -19.10 -0.17
C LEU A 84 2.37 -18.25 -0.67
N PHE A 85 3.39 -18.00 0.15
CA PHE A 85 4.49 -17.08 -0.20
C PHE A 85 5.88 -17.70 -0.11
N GLY A 86 5.97 -18.99 0.21
CA GLY A 86 7.23 -19.75 0.30
C GLY A 86 8.13 -19.40 1.49
N GLN A 87 7.73 -18.44 2.33
CA GLN A 87 8.50 -17.95 3.49
C GLN A 87 7.56 -17.57 4.64
N THR A 88 8.07 -17.59 5.87
CA THR A 88 7.29 -17.13 7.02
C THR A 88 7.15 -15.62 7.06
N LEU A 89 6.16 -15.11 7.82
CA LEU A 89 5.98 -13.68 8.09
C LEU A 89 7.28 -13.02 8.60
N ASP A 90 8.00 -13.71 9.48
CA ASP A 90 9.24 -13.22 10.07
C ASP A 90 10.41 -13.24 9.08
N GLN A 91 10.52 -14.30 8.26
CA GLN A 91 11.52 -14.37 7.19
C GLN A 91 11.34 -13.25 6.17
N LEU A 92 10.09 -12.98 5.73
CA LEU A 92 9.81 -11.86 4.83
C LEU A 92 10.22 -10.52 5.47
N ARG A 93 9.82 -10.28 6.73
CA ARG A 93 10.19 -9.07 7.46
C ARG A 93 11.70 -8.89 7.53
N GLN A 94 12.43 -9.91 7.98
CA GLN A 94 13.88 -9.85 8.13
C GLN A 94 14.58 -9.62 6.79
N ARG A 95 14.11 -10.27 5.71
CA ARG A 95 14.64 -10.08 4.37
C ARG A 95 14.52 -8.61 3.93
N LEU A 96 13.34 -7.99 4.08
CA LEU A 96 13.13 -6.60 3.68
C LEU A 96 13.98 -5.62 4.51
N LEU A 97 14.08 -5.85 5.83
CA LEU A 97 14.90 -5.01 6.71
C LEU A 97 16.38 -5.12 6.36
N LYS A 98 16.88 -6.34 6.21
CA LYS A 98 18.27 -6.60 5.84
C LYS A 98 18.62 -5.98 4.48
N THR A 99 17.73 -6.12 3.49
CA THR A 99 17.93 -5.52 2.16
C THR A 99 18.05 -4.00 2.27
N ALA A 100 17.24 -3.35 3.10
CA ALA A 100 17.31 -1.91 3.32
C ALA A 100 18.60 -1.45 4.03
N GLU A 101 19.14 -2.27 4.95
CA GLU A 101 20.39 -2.00 5.66
C GLU A 101 21.64 -2.18 4.76
N GLU A 102 21.54 -3.01 3.72
CA GLU A 102 22.63 -3.38 2.82
C GLU A 102 22.59 -2.62 1.48
N LEU A 103 21.72 -1.61 1.34
CA LEU A 103 21.69 -0.78 0.12
C LEU A 103 23.00 -0.01 -0.06
N ASP A 104 23.48 0.04 -1.31
CA ASP A 104 24.60 0.88 -1.70
C ASP A 104 24.18 2.34 -1.92
N ASP A 105 25.19 3.22 -1.98
CA ASP A 105 24.97 4.66 -2.16
C ASP A 105 24.25 4.96 -3.49
N GLU A 106 24.45 4.14 -4.53
CA GLU A 106 23.77 4.30 -5.83
C GLU A 106 22.26 4.02 -5.71
N SER A 107 21.88 2.94 -5.02
CA SER A 107 20.48 2.59 -4.75
C SER A 107 19.80 3.62 -3.86
N ILE A 108 20.52 4.19 -2.90
CA ILE A 108 20.02 5.27 -2.06
C ILE A 108 19.80 6.53 -2.90
N ALA A 109 20.79 6.93 -3.71
CA ALA A 109 20.72 8.13 -4.57
C ALA A 109 19.54 8.11 -5.56
N MET A 110 19.00 6.92 -5.90
CA MET A 110 17.75 6.81 -6.66
C MET A 110 16.55 7.47 -5.98
N GLY A 111 16.61 7.83 -4.69
CA GLY A 111 15.52 8.55 -4.01
C GLY A 111 15.16 9.89 -4.67
N VAL A 112 16.16 10.60 -5.21
CA VAL A 112 15.98 11.91 -5.87
C VAL A 112 15.03 11.87 -7.07
N PRO A 113 15.24 11.02 -8.10
CA PRO A 113 14.32 10.96 -9.24
C PRO A 113 12.89 10.62 -8.83
N TYR A 114 12.68 9.69 -7.89
CA TYR A 114 11.35 9.40 -7.36
C TYR A 114 10.70 10.62 -6.66
N ALA A 115 11.48 11.44 -5.95
CA ALA A 115 10.99 12.67 -5.34
C ALA A 115 10.45 13.64 -6.40
N TYR A 116 11.17 13.83 -7.51
CA TYR A 116 10.70 14.67 -8.61
C TYR A 116 9.48 14.09 -9.32
N GLU A 117 9.41 12.78 -9.53
CA GLU A 117 8.21 12.15 -10.11
C GLU A 117 6.97 12.35 -9.23
N VAL A 118 7.11 12.35 -7.89
CA VAL A 118 6.02 12.71 -6.98
C VAL A 118 5.55 14.15 -7.23
N LEU A 119 6.47 15.10 -7.41
CA LEU A 119 6.11 16.50 -7.68
C LEU A 119 5.41 16.65 -9.04
N GLN A 120 5.89 15.95 -10.08
CA GLN A 120 5.25 15.91 -11.40
C GLN A 120 3.84 15.33 -11.34
N MET A 121 3.63 14.27 -10.54
CA MET A 121 2.31 13.70 -10.32
C MET A 121 1.34 14.66 -9.63
N ILE A 122 1.83 15.58 -8.78
CA ILE A 122 1.01 16.61 -8.13
C ILE A 122 0.69 17.76 -9.07
N GLU A 123 1.63 18.11 -9.95
CA GLU A 123 1.40 19.09 -11.01
C GLU A 123 0.37 18.57 -12.03
N GLY A 124 0.40 17.26 -12.30
CA GLY A 124 -0.49 16.59 -13.24
C GLY A 124 -0.08 16.88 -14.67
N ASP A 125 1.19 16.67 -15.01
CA ASP A 125 1.74 17.00 -16.33
C ASP A 125 0.87 16.39 -17.46
N PRO A 126 0.39 17.19 -18.43
CA PRO A 126 -0.46 16.68 -19.50
C PRO A 126 0.32 15.74 -20.41
N GLU A 127 -0.05 14.46 -20.42
CA GLU A 127 0.29 13.61 -21.56
C GLU A 127 -0.44 14.13 -22.82
N PRO A 128 0.20 14.12 -24.00
CA PRO A 128 -0.44 14.53 -25.24
C PRO A 128 -1.74 13.74 -25.48
N GLY A 129 -2.88 14.43 -25.37
CA GLY A 129 -4.21 13.86 -25.59
C GLY A 129 -5.01 13.51 -24.33
N ASN A 130 -4.49 13.78 -23.13
CA ASN A 130 -5.24 13.63 -21.87
C ASN A 130 -5.24 14.94 -21.06
N ASP A 131 -6.34 15.16 -20.32
CA ASP A 131 -6.37 16.24 -19.34
C ASP A 131 -5.43 15.91 -18.17
N PRO A 132 -4.64 16.90 -17.70
CA PRO A 132 -3.93 16.85 -16.42
C PRO A 132 -4.77 16.27 -15.27
N ASP A 133 -4.42 15.07 -14.79
CA ASP A 133 -5.02 14.45 -13.59
C ASP A 133 -4.04 14.49 -12.40
N PRO A 134 -3.90 15.65 -11.73
CA PRO A 134 -3.01 15.80 -10.60
C PRO A 134 -3.54 15.02 -9.41
N MET A 135 -2.62 14.42 -8.68
CA MET A 135 -2.94 13.66 -7.49
C MET A 135 -2.41 14.37 -6.23
N PRO A 136 -3.07 14.20 -5.07
CA PRO A 136 -2.56 14.76 -3.84
C PRO A 136 -1.23 14.10 -3.45
N PHE A 137 -0.34 14.86 -2.81
CA PHE A 137 1.00 14.47 -2.36
C PHE A 137 1.00 13.12 -1.66
N HIS A 138 0.10 12.89 -0.70
CA HIS A 138 0.08 11.62 0.03
C HIS A 138 -0.16 10.40 -0.88
N ARG A 139 -0.94 10.56 -1.97
CA ARG A 139 -1.17 9.49 -2.96
C ARG A 139 0.04 9.36 -3.89
N ALA A 140 0.58 10.46 -4.42
CA ALA A 140 1.76 10.45 -5.27
C ALA A 140 2.95 9.80 -4.55
N TYR A 141 3.21 10.23 -3.33
CA TYR A 141 4.31 9.75 -2.51
C TYR A 141 4.15 8.29 -2.08
N ALA A 142 2.93 7.85 -1.76
CA ALA A 142 2.67 6.44 -1.49
C ALA A 142 2.85 5.57 -2.75
N HIS A 143 2.44 6.07 -3.91
CA HIS A 143 2.62 5.37 -5.18
C HIS A 143 4.10 5.20 -5.51
N GLN A 144 4.88 6.29 -5.50
CA GLN A 144 6.29 6.23 -5.86
C GLN A 144 7.14 5.48 -4.85
N ALA A 145 6.83 5.59 -3.56
CA ALA A 145 7.47 4.75 -2.56
C ALA A 145 7.21 3.27 -2.79
N ALA A 146 6.02 2.87 -3.23
CA ALA A 146 5.71 1.47 -3.53
C ALA A 146 6.46 0.98 -4.80
N VAL A 147 6.61 1.83 -5.81
CA VAL A 147 7.42 1.51 -7.01
C VAL A 147 8.88 1.29 -6.62
N MET A 148 9.49 2.26 -5.91
CA MET A 148 10.87 2.15 -5.45
C MET A 148 11.07 0.96 -4.50
N ALA A 149 10.14 0.74 -3.57
CA ALA A 149 10.21 -0.39 -2.64
C ALA A 149 10.20 -1.74 -3.35
N THR A 150 9.42 -1.87 -4.44
CA THR A 150 9.40 -3.07 -5.28
C THR A 150 10.73 -3.25 -6.00
N GLN A 151 11.25 -2.17 -6.61
CA GLN A 151 12.52 -2.22 -7.34
C GLN A 151 13.71 -2.58 -6.45
N LEU A 152 13.76 -2.03 -5.24
CA LEU A 152 14.86 -2.27 -4.29
C LEU A 152 14.58 -3.42 -3.31
N SER A 153 13.42 -4.08 -3.40
CA SER A 153 13.01 -5.14 -2.46
C SER A 153 13.07 -4.72 -0.99
N ILE A 154 12.64 -3.49 -0.69
CA ILE A 154 12.56 -2.90 0.66
C ILE A 154 11.09 -2.63 1.05
N THR A 155 10.88 -2.01 2.21
CA THR A 155 9.53 -1.59 2.61
C THR A 155 9.13 -0.23 2.05
N ASP A 156 7.83 0.03 1.87
CA ASP A 156 7.34 1.36 1.48
C ASP A 156 7.85 2.44 2.46
N VAL A 157 7.92 2.14 3.77
CA VAL A 157 8.45 3.06 4.80
C VAL A 157 9.94 3.35 4.57
N ALA A 158 10.75 2.34 4.26
CA ALA A 158 12.17 2.54 3.96
C ALA A 158 12.36 3.37 2.68
N ALA A 159 11.61 3.07 1.61
CA ALA A 159 11.64 3.83 0.36
C ALA A 159 11.24 5.30 0.60
N LYS A 160 10.17 5.55 1.37
CA LYS A 160 9.76 6.91 1.76
C LYS A 160 10.89 7.67 2.44
N LYS A 161 11.55 7.03 3.40
CA LYS A 161 12.67 7.62 4.12
C LYS A 161 13.79 8.04 3.15
N ILE A 162 14.21 7.14 2.26
CA ILE A 162 15.24 7.41 1.24
C ILE A 162 14.83 8.59 0.36
N ILE A 163 13.62 8.57 -0.22
CA ILE A 163 13.11 9.65 -1.08
C ILE A 163 13.18 11.01 -0.36
N SER A 164 12.71 11.08 0.89
CA SER A 164 12.71 12.32 1.67
C SER A 164 14.11 12.79 2.07
N GLU A 165 14.98 11.88 2.49
CA GLU A 165 16.32 12.21 2.96
C GLU A 165 17.21 12.65 1.79
N GLU A 166 17.15 11.97 0.66
CA GLU A 166 17.92 12.34 -0.53
C GLU A 166 17.46 13.66 -1.14
N PHE A 167 16.14 13.89 -1.23
CA PHE A 167 15.62 15.19 -1.65
C PHE A 167 16.12 16.30 -0.73
N LYS A 168 16.06 16.11 0.59
CA LYS A 168 16.51 17.11 1.55
C LYS A 168 18.01 17.36 1.46
N THR A 169 18.81 16.32 1.25
CA THR A 169 20.26 16.44 1.09
C THR A 169 20.62 17.24 -0.16
N LEU A 170 19.91 17.03 -1.28
CA LEU A 170 20.16 17.72 -2.54
C LEU A 170 19.61 19.17 -2.56
N GLU A 171 18.37 19.35 -2.12
CA GLU A 171 17.62 20.62 -2.26
C GLU A 171 17.70 21.52 -1.03
N GLY A 172 18.20 21.00 0.10
CA GLY A 172 18.26 21.72 1.37
C GLY A 172 16.88 22.03 1.97
N ARG A 173 15.81 21.45 1.44
CA ARG A 173 14.40 21.70 1.83
C ARG A 173 13.72 20.41 2.26
N ASP A 174 12.73 20.53 3.13
CA ASP A 174 11.93 19.38 3.55
C ASP A 174 10.96 18.96 2.44
N PHE A 175 10.99 17.67 2.08
CA PHE A 175 10.18 17.14 0.99
C PHE A 175 8.67 17.21 1.25
N TYR A 176 8.23 17.07 2.50
CA TYR A 176 6.82 17.19 2.83
C TYR A 176 6.32 18.63 2.73
N GLU A 177 7.15 19.59 3.15
CA GLU A 177 6.83 21.02 2.99
C GLU A 177 6.74 21.41 1.52
N GLU A 178 7.68 20.96 0.69
CA GLU A 178 7.65 21.20 -0.75
C GLU A 178 6.41 20.56 -1.39
N GLY A 179 6.13 19.31 -1.07
CA GLY A 179 4.95 18.59 -1.57
C GLY A 179 3.63 19.29 -1.23
N LYS A 180 3.52 19.85 -0.02
CA LYS A 180 2.36 20.64 0.38
C LYS A 180 2.23 21.94 -0.43
N GLN A 181 3.34 22.64 -0.68
CA GLN A 181 3.32 23.84 -1.51
C GLN A 181 2.88 23.53 -2.94
N PHE A 182 3.32 22.39 -3.49
CA PHE A 182 2.86 21.90 -4.79
C PHE A 182 1.37 21.57 -4.78
N GLU A 183 0.85 20.88 -3.76
CA GLU A 183 -0.58 20.62 -3.64
C GLU A 183 -1.40 21.90 -3.60
N ASP A 184 -0.99 22.89 -2.80
CA ASP A 184 -1.68 24.18 -2.68
C ASP A 184 -1.71 24.94 -4.01
N ARG A 185 -0.65 24.80 -4.80
CA ARG A 185 -0.50 25.46 -6.11
C ARG A 185 -1.28 24.76 -7.22
N PHE A 186 -1.24 23.44 -7.31
CA PHE A 186 -1.73 22.69 -8.48
C PHE A 186 -2.98 21.85 -8.22
N TYR A 187 -3.07 21.20 -7.05
CA TYR A 187 -4.16 20.27 -6.75
C TYR A 187 -5.37 20.96 -6.09
N GLN A 188 -5.14 21.82 -5.09
CA GLN A 188 -6.20 22.50 -4.34
C GLN A 188 -7.12 23.38 -5.22
N PRO A 189 -6.64 24.10 -6.26
CA PRO A 189 -7.52 24.84 -7.15
C PRO A 189 -8.53 23.94 -7.87
N LYS A 190 -8.11 22.75 -8.35
CA LYS A 190 -9.00 21.81 -9.04
C LYS A 190 -10.05 21.23 -8.11
N ILE A 191 -9.67 20.84 -6.89
CA ILE A 191 -10.63 20.33 -5.90
C ILE A 191 -11.64 21.40 -5.48
N ARG A 192 -11.21 22.66 -5.34
CA ARG A 192 -12.12 23.78 -5.06
C ARG A 192 -13.10 23.99 -6.22
N ALA A 193 -12.63 23.99 -7.47
CA ALA A 193 -13.49 24.10 -8.64
C ALA A 193 -14.51 22.95 -8.73
N GLU A 194 -14.09 21.71 -8.50
CA GLU A 194 -14.97 20.54 -8.50
C GLU A 194 -16.01 20.60 -7.39
N LYS A 195 -15.62 21.05 -6.19
CA LYS A 195 -16.55 21.29 -5.08
C LYS A 195 -17.59 22.34 -5.44
N HIS A 196 -17.19 23.48 -6.00
CA HIS A 196 -18.11 24.52 -6.47
C HIS A 196 -19.06 24.01 -7.55
N ARG A 197 -18.57 23.22 -8.52
CA ARG A 197 -19.39 22.60 -9.57
C ARG A 197 -20.45 21.66 -8.97
N ARG A 198 -20.03 20.80 -8.04
CA ARG A 198 -20.94 19.88 -7.34
C ARG A 198 -21.99 20.61 -6.52
N ASP A 199 -21.60 21.68 -5.82
CA ASP A 199 -22.52 22.46 -4.99
C ASP A 199 -23.51 23.27 -5.86
N ALA A 200 -23.07 23.78 -7.03
CA ALA A 200 -23.95 24.41 -8.02
C ALA A 200 -24.95 23.43 -8.64
N LEU A 201 -24.52 22.20 -8.96
CA LEU A 201 -25.39 21.11 -9.43
C LEU A 201 -26.44 20.72 -8.38
N LYS A 202 -26.05 20.64 -7.10
CA LYS A 202 -26.99 20.39 -6.00
C LYS A 202 -27.99 21.53 -5.82
N GLY A 203 -27.54 22.79 -5.88
CA GLY A 203 -28.41 23.97 -5.80
C GLY A 203 -29.38 24.11 -6.97
N SER A 204 -28.98 23.69 -8.18
CA SER A 204 -29.85 23.69 -9.36
C SER A 204 -30.94 22.62 -9.29
N ASN A 205 -30.65 21.44 -8.71
CA ASN A 205 -31.64 20.38 -8.54
C ASN A 205 -32.66 20.69 -7.43
N SER A 206 -32.26 21.39 -6.35
CA SER A 206 -33.20 21.82 -5.30
C SER A 206 -34.22 22.87 -5.74
N ASN A 207 -33.92 23.65 -6.79
CA ASN A 207 -34.83 24.65 -7.35
C ASN A 207 -35.83 24.08 -8.37
N CYS A 208 -35.69 22.82 -8.79
CA CYS A 208 -36.59 22.18 -9.75
C CYS A 208 -37.71 21.38 -9.07
N GLU A 209 -37.57 21.03 -7.78
CA GLU A 209 -38.58 20.29 -7.00
C GLU A 209 -39.62 21.20 -6.30
N THR A 210 -39.52 22.53 -6.46
CA THR A 210 -40.41 23.52 -5.82
C THR A 210 -41.16 24.44 -6.79
N ALA A 211 -41.17 24.10 -8.10
CA ALA A 211 -41.89 24.86 -9.14
C ALA A 211 -43.07 24.07 -9.72
#